data_AF-A0A4Q7YSY7-F1
#
_entry.id   AF-A0A4Q7YSY7-F1
#
_cell.length_a   1.000
_cell.length_b   1.000
_cell.length_c   1.000
_cell.angle_alpha   90.00
_cell.angle_beta   90.00
_cell.angle_gamma   90.00
#
_symmetry.space_group_name_H-M   'P 1'
#
loop_
_entity.id
_entity.type
_entity.pdbx_description
1 polymer ?
#
loop_
_entity_poly.entity_id
_entity_poly.type
_entity_poly.pdbx_seq_one_letter_code
_entity_poly.pdbx_strand_id
1 'polypeptide(L)'
;MDADKVIEMQSVTNPTRSHSPRVLILGGTSEASELATQLAARADLTVISSLAGRVSRPRLPVGIVRVGGFGGATGLISYLIDENIEVVIDATHPFASKISGNAELACKTLGVPLIALERPPWEPKEHDCWCAVPEVQAAASMVNHKRNRVFLSIGRQELGAFSNCEDAWFLVRAIDEPNEKLPANSKLMLKRGPFHLNDELQILRDEFISLIVSKNSGGTATYSKIEAARALRIPVVMIDRPRKYNSPTLARPDDVLQKLTEFL
;
A
#
# COMPACT_ATOMS: atom_id res chain seq x y z
N MET A 1 53.36 -1.15 45.13
CA MET A 1 54.22 -1.81 44.13
C MET A 1 53.56 -3.14 43.80
N ASP A 2 52.33 -3.10 43.29
CA ASP A 2 51.95 -2.76 41.90
C ASP A 2 52.32 -3.92 40.99
N ALA A 3 51.34 -4.74 40.59
CA ALA A 3 50.42 -4.49 39.48
C ALA A 3 51.16 -4.58 38.14
N ASP A 4 50.93 -5.68 37.42
CA ASP A 4 50.57 -5.71 35.99
C ASP A 4 50.84 -7.11 35.39
N LYS A 5 49.81 -7.96 35.47
CA LYS A 5 49.61 -9.05 34.51
C LYS A 5 48.52 -8.57 33.56
N VAL A 6 48.95 -8.00 32.44
CA VAL A 6 48.07 -7.71 31.30
C VAL A 6 47.62 -9.05 30.72
N ILE A 7 46.36 -9.39 30.97
CA ILE A 7 45.64 -10.43 30.24
C ILE A 7 45.23 -9.79 28.91
N GLU A 8 45.86 -10.22 27.83
CA GLU A 8 45.42 -9.92 26.47
C GLU A 8 44.06 -10.58 26.24
N MET A 9 42.99 -9.80 26.42
CA MET A 9 41.67 -10.16 25.92
C MET A 9 41.73 -10.13 24.39
N GLN A 10 41.76 -11.31 23.79
CA GLN A 10 41.53 -11.51 22.38
C GLN A 10 40.21 -10.81 22.00
N SER A 11 40.33 -9.76 21.19
CA SER A 11 39.21 -9.15 20.50
C SER A 11 38.54 -10.23 19.67
N VAL A 12 37.32 -10.62 20.06
CA VAL A 12 36.43 -11.41 19.21
C VAL A 12 36.03 -10.49 18.05
N THR A 13 36.86 -10.48 17.01
CA THR A 13 36.48 -9.91 15.71
C THR A 13 35.40 -10.80 15.14
N ASN A 14 34.16 -10.33 15.19
CA ASN A 14 33.03 -10.92 14.48
C ASN A 14 33.44 -11.04 13.00
N PRO A 15 33.37 -12.24 12.39
CA PRO A 15 33.84 -12.42 11.03
C PRO A 15 33.07 -11.49 10.10
N THR A 16 33.84 -10.71 9.35
CA THR A 16 33.38 -9.76 8.34
C THR A 16 32.33 -10.42 7.45
N ARG A 17 31.08 -9.94 7.49
CA ARG A 17 30.05 -10.31 6.52
C ARG A 17 30.60 -10.00 5.12
N SER A 18 30.95 -11.03 4.35
CA SER A 18 31.51 -10.89 3.00
C SER A 18 30.45 -10.59 1.93
N HIS A 19 29.20 -10.38 2.35
CA HIS A 19 28.06 -10.18 1.47
C HIS A 19 27.19 -9.02 2.01
N SER A 20 26.78 -8.12 1.12
CA SER A 20 25.92 -6.98 1.41
C SER A 20 24.51 -7.45 1.82
N PRO A 21 24.00 -7.08 3.00
CA PRO A 21 22.71 -7.57 3.46
C PRO A 21 21.56 -7.34 2.49
N ARG A 22 20.66 -8.33 2.39
CA ARG A 22 19.54 -8.31 1.43
C ARG A 22 18.23 -7.88 2.08
N VAL A 23 17.68 -6.79 1.58
CA VAL A 23 16.43 -6.19 2.06
C VAL A 23 15.35 -6.36 0.99
N LEU A 24 14.23 -7.00 1.36
CA LEU A 24 13.05 -7.12 0.50
C LEU A 24 12.03 -6.04 0.85
N ILE A 25 11.70 -5.16 -0.10
CA ILE A 25 10.61 -4.20 0.02
C ILE A 25 9.38 -4.76 -0.70
N LEU A 26 8.33 -5.11 0.05
CA LEU A 26 7.02 -5.40 -0.53
C LEU A 26 6.35 -4.05 -0.86
N GLY A 27 6.23 -3.73 -2.15
CA GLY A 27 5.95 -2.37 -2.59
C GLY A 27 4.59 -2.16 -3.25
N GLY A 28 4.49 -1.06 -4.00
CA GLY A 28 3.27 -0.62 -4.71
C GLY A 28 2.68 0.70 -4.19
N THR A 29 3.39 1.39 -3.31
CA THR A 29 3.04 2.70 -2.76
C THR A 29 4.11 3.74 -3.11
N SER A 30 3.78 5.03 -2.93
CA SER A 30 4.76 6.11 -3.08
C SER A 30 5.85 5.99 -2.01
N GLU A 31 5.48 5.64 -0.79
CA GLU A 31 6.41 5.49 0.34
C GLU A 31 7.40 4.34 0.10
N ALA A 32 6.95 3.22 -0.49
CA ALA A 32 7.83 2.13 -0.91
C ALA A 32 8.84 2.58 -1.99
N SER A 33 8.40 3.42 -2.93
CA SER A 33 9.24 3.89 -4.04
C SER A 33 10.29 4.91 -3.54
N GLU A 34 9.90 5.78 -2.61
CA GLU A 34 10.79 6.71 -1.92
C GLU A 34 11.83 5.95 -1.09
N LEU A 35 11.39 4.99 -0.27
CA LEU A 35 12.28 4.15 0.52
C LEU A 35 13.28 3.36 -0.34
N ALA A 36 12.82 2.77 -1.44
CA ALA A 36 13.69 2.07 -2.38
C ALA A 36 14.75 3.01 -2.97
N THR A 37 14.41 4.26 -3.27
CA THR A 37 15.36 5.27 -3.77
C THR A 37 16.42 5.60 -2.73
N GLN A 38 16.01 5.82 -1.47
CA GLN A 38 16.93 6.11 -0.37
C GLN A 38 17.87 4.93 -0.07
N LEU A 39 17.35 3.70 -0.05
CA LEU A 39 18.14 2.50 0.21
C LEU A 39 19.03 2.10 -0.97
N ALA A 40 18.62 2.33 -2.22
CA ALA A 40 19.45 2.03 -3.40
C ALA A 40 20.72 2.89 -3.48
N ALA A 41 20.78 4.03 -2.77
CA ALA A 41 21.97 4.85 -2.66
C ALA A 41 23.05 4.24 -1.73
N ARG A 42 22.72 3.18 -0.98
CA ARG A 42 23.63 2.51 -0.05
C ARG A 42 24.36 1.36 -0.73
N ALA A 43 25.68 1.48 -0.87
CA ALA A 43 26.53 0.44 -1.47
C ALA A 43 26.69 -0.81 -0.58
N ASP A 44 26.38 -0.70 0.70
CA ASP A 44 26.49 -1.80 1.66
C ASP A 44 25.25 -2.72 1.68
N LEU A 45 24.19 -2.41 0.92
CA LEU A 45 22.95 -3.18 0.88
C LEU A 45 22.60 -3.66 -0.53
N THR A 46 21.96 -4.84 -0.59
CA THR A 46 21.24 -5.28 -1.78
C THR A 46 19.74 -5.14 -1.56
N VAL A 47 19.11 -4.23 -2.28
CA VAL A 47 17.67 -3.92 -2.12
C VAL A 47 16.88 -4.54 -3.26
N ILE A 48 15.86 -5.33 -2.93
CA ILE A 48 14.93 -5.91 -3.89
C ILE A 48 13.53 -5.36 -3.65
N SER A 49 12.99 -4.65 -4.63
CA SER A 49 11.58 -4.24 -4.61
C SER A 49 10.68 -5.29 -5.24
N SER A 50 9.58 -5.64 -4.58
CA SER A 50 8.62 -6.63 -5.06
C SER A 50 7.27 -5.99 -5.37
N LEU A 51 6.85 -6.07 -6.63
CA LEU A 51 5.55 -5.59 -7.10
C LEU A 51 4.63 -6.76 -7.44
N ALA A 52 3.35 -6.62 -7.10
CA ALA A 52 2.37 -7.69 -7.32
C ALA A 52 2.00 -7.96 -8.80
N GLY A 53 2.49 -7.16 -9.75
CA GLY A 53 2.11 -7.29 -11.17
C GLY A 53 0.64 -6.96 -11.46
N ARG A 54 -0.01 -6.17 -10.58
CA ARG A 54 -1.43 -5.81 -10.71
C ARG A 54 -1.69 -4.70 -11.72
N VAL A 55 -0.64 -4.07 -12.23
CA VAL A 55 -0.73 -3.02 -13.23
C VAL A 55 0.09 -3.44 -14.44
N SER A 56 -0.43 -3.26 -15.65
CA SER A 56 0.18 -3.70 -16.92
C SER A 56 1.56 -3.05 -17.15
N ARG A 57 1.67 -1.76 -16.82
CA ARG A 57 2.88 -0.95 -16.95
C ARG A 57 3.20 -0.26 -15.62
N PRO A 58 3.72 -0.96 -14.60
CA PRO A 58 4.01 -0.32 -13.32
C PRO A 58 5.15 0.70 -13.47
N ARG A 59 5.16 1.76 -12.66
CA ARG A 59 6.37 2.57 -12.50
C ARG A 59 7.33 1.76 -11.64
N LEU A 60 8.48 1.39 -12.19
CA LEU A 60 9.45 0.57 -11.50
C LEU A 60 10.25 1.43 -10.51
N PRO A 61 10.42 0.99 -9.25
CA PRO A 61 11.38 1.60 -8.33
C PRO A 61 12.81 1.50 -8.87
N VAL A 62 13.70 2.33 -8.31
CA VAL A 62 15.14 2.23 -8.56
C VAL A 62 15.67 0.92 -7.98
N GLY A 63 16.66 0.32 -8.66
CA GLY A 63 17.35 -0.89 -8.19
C GLY A 63 16.75 -2.20 -8.72
N ILE A 64 16.97 -3.28 -7.98
CA ILE A 64 16.51 -4.63 -8.37
C ILE A 64 15.01 -4.73 -8.12
N VAL A 65 14.25 -5.14 -9.14
CA VAL A 65 12.79 -5.27 -9.03
C VAL A 65 12.35 -6.66 -9.47
N ARG A 66 11.54 -7.31 -8.64
CA ARG A 66 10.75 -8.50 -9.02
C ARG A 66 9.30 -8.13 -9.22
N VAL A 67 8.66 -8.80 -10.18
CA VAL A 67 7.23 -8.63 -10.47
C VAL A 67 6.54 -9.99 -10.45
N GLY A 68 5.46 -10.10 -9.68
CA GLY A 68 4.65 -11.30 -9.56
C GLY A 68 4.35 -11.68 -8.12
N GLY A 69 3.35 -12.54 -7.95
CA GLY A 69 3.03 -13.12 -6.64
C GLY A 69 4.14 -14.01 -6.10
N PHE A 70 4.02 -14.38 -4.83
CA PHE A 70 4.90 -15.37 -4.19
C PHE A 70 4.27 -16.76 -4.09
N GLY A 71 2.99 -16.95 -4.46
CA GLY A 71 2.30 -18.23 -4.23
C GLY A 71 1.80 -18.41 -2.79
N GLY A 72 1.49 -17.32 -2.08
CA GLY A 72 1.03 -17.35 -0.69
C GLY A 72 2.20 -17.23 0.31
N ALA A 73 1.94 -17.56 1.58
CA ALA A 73 2.96 -17.52 2.62
C ALA A 73 4.08 -18.54 2.40
N THR A 74 3.75 -19.77 1.99
CA THR A 74 4.74 -20.83 1.74
C THR A 74 5.73 -20.44 0.65
N GLY A 75 5.26 -19.91 -0.48
CA GLY A 75 6.20 -19.49 -1.52
C GLY A 75 6.92 -18.18 -1.20
N LEU A 76 6.39 -17.34 -0.30
CA LEU A 76 7.17 -16.23 0.28
C LEU A 76 8.29 -16.78 1.18
N ILE A 77 8.03 -17.78 2.02
CA ILE A 77 9.05 -18.47 2.83
C ILE A 77 10.17 -19.01 1.94
N SER A 78 9.84 -19.78 0.89
CA SER A 78 10.83 -20.30 -0.06
C SER A 78 11.66 -19.16 -0.67
N TYR A 79 11.00 -18.09 -1.12
CA TYR A 79 11.70 -16.94 -1.68
C TYR A 79 12.66 -16.28 -0.68
N LEU A 80 12.25 -16.09 0.59
CA LEU A 80 13.12 -15.48 1.60
C LEU A 80 14.38 -16.33 1.87
N ILE A 81 14.26 -17.66 1.83
CA ILE A 81 15.39 -18.57 1.97
C ILE A 81 16.29 -18.52 0.74
N ASP A 82 15.71 -18.73 -0.45
CA ASP A 82 16.45 -18.84 -1.71
C ASP A 82 17.25 -17.56 -2.01
N GLU A 83 16.65 -16.40 -1.72
CA GLU A 83 17.27 -15.10 -1.92
C GLU A 83 18.06 -14.59 -0.71
N ASN A 84 18.19 -15.40 0.35
CA ASN A 84 18.88 -15.03 1.60
C ASN A 84 18.47 -13.65 2.13
N ILE A 85 17.16 -13.40 2.20
CA ILE A 85 16.62 -12.12 2.66
C ILE A 85 16.82 -12.00 4.17
N GLU A 86 17.46 -10.91 4.59
CA GLU A 86 17.77 -10.65 6.00
C GLU A 86 16.76 -9.74 6.67
N VAL A 87 16.10 -8.85 5.93
CA VAL A 87 15.03 -7.99 6.45
C VAL A 87 13.93 -7.83 5.42
N VAL A 88 12.67 -7.91 5.86
CA VAL A 88 11.50 -7.60 5.04
C VAL A 88 10.91 -6.26 5.48
N ILE A 89 10.61 -5.41 4.51
CA ILE A 89 9.88 -4.17 4.73
C ILE A 89 8.54 -4.29 4.00
N ASP A 90 7.44 -4.35 4.75
CA ASP A 90 6.10 -4.27 4.17
C ASP A 90 5.69 -2.80 4.03
N ALA A 91 5.87 -2.28 2.82
CA ALA A 91 5.43 -0.96 2.39
C ALA A 91 4.26 -1.06 1.38
N THR A 92 3.49 -2.15 1.44
CA THR A 92 2.35 -2.37 0.53
C THR A 92 1.17 -1.47 0.89
N HIS A 93 0.24 -1.28 -0.06
CA HIS A 93 -0.95 -0.44 0.13
C HIS A 93 -1.72 -0.84 1.42
N PRO A 94 -2.33 0.09 2.18
CA PRO A 94 -3.06 -0.24 3.42
C PRO A 94 -4.17 -1.30 3.26
N PHE A 95 -4.75 -1.40 2.06
CA PHE A 95 -5.76 -2.41 1.71
C PHE A 95 -5.17 -3.75 1.22
N ALA A 96 -3.85 -3.92 1.22
CA ALA A 96 -3.17 -5.14 0.75
C ALA A 96 -3.00 -6.20 1.87
N SER A 97 -4.00 -6.37 2.74
CA SER A 97 -3.92 -7.22 3.94
C SER A 97 -3.41 -8.64 3.67
N LYS A 98 -3.79 -9.28 2.55
CA LYS A 98 -3.37 -10.65 2.21
C LYS A 98 -1.85 -10.85 2.11
N ILE A 99 -1.13 -9.98 1.39
CA ILE A 99 0.34 -10.12 1.26
C ILE A 99 1.04 -9.78 2.58
N SER A 100 0.46 -8.87 3.35
CA SER A 100 0.93 -8.46 4.67
C SER A 100 0.85 -9.58 5.69
N GLY A 101 -0.28 -10.28 5.74
CA GLY A 101 -0.44 -11.47 6.57
C GLY A 101 0.49 -12.61 6.14
N ASN A 102 0.73 -12.76 4.83
CA ASN A 102 1.74 -13.71 4.35
C ASN A 102 3.15 -13.31 4.82
N ALA A 103 3.48 -12.02 4.81
CA ALA A 103 4.78 -11.50 5.26
C ALA A 103 4.96 -11.70 6.77
N GLU A 104 3.96 -11.36 7.59
CA GLU A 104 3.97 -11.60 9.04
C GLU A 104 4.18 -13.08 9.36
N LEU A 105 3.46 -13.97 8.66
CA LEU A 105 3.63 -15.41 8.83
C LEU A 105 5.02 -15.89 8.41
N ALA A 106 5.48 -15.53 7.20
CA ALA A 106 6.77 -15.97 6.68
C ALA A 106 7.95 -15.48 7.54
N CYS A 107 7.94 -14.21 7.92
CA CYS A 107 8.96 -13.59 8.74
C CYS A 107 9.00 -14.23 10.13
N LYS A 108 7.84 -14.45 10.76
CA LYS A 108 7.75 -15.15 12.05
C LYS A 108 8.26 -16.58 11.97
N THR A 109 7.95 -17.31 10.89
CA THR A 109 8.40 -18.70 10.69
C THR A 109 9.92 -18.79 10.57
N LEU A 110 10.55 -17.82 9.90
CA LEU A 110 12.00 -17.84 9.62
C LEU A 110 12.84 -17.05 10.64
N GLY A 111 12.20 -16.30 11.54
CA GLY A 111 12.91 -15.35 12.41
C GLY A 111 13.50 -14.15 11.66
N VAL A 112 13.01 -13.86 10.45
CA VAL A 112 13.42 -12.69 9.67
C VAL A 112 12.71 -11.45 10.21
N PRO A 113 13.42 -10.35 10.54
CA PRO A 113 12.79 -9.09 10.93
C PRO A 113 11.82 -8.55 9.88
N LEU A 114 10.65 -8.12 10.34
CA LEU A 114 9.62 -7.45 9.54
C LEU A 114 9.41 -6.02 10.03
N ILE A 115 9.63 -5.04 9.16
CA ILE A 115 9.29 -3.64 9.40
C ILE A 115 8.04 -3.29 8.58
N ALA A 116 7.00 -2.81 9.25
CA ALA A 116 5.77 -2.36 8.59
C ALA A 116 5.81 -0.83 8.36
N LEU A 117 5.80 -0.41 7.10
CA LEU A 117 5.68 0.99 6.68
C LEU A 117 4.24 1.26 6.22
N GLU A 118 3.49 2.02 7.00
CA GLU A 118 2.13 2.40 6.69
C GLU A 118 1.83 3.83 7.14
N ARG A 119 1.55 4.71 6.18
CA ARG A 119 1.12 6.08 6.44
C ARG A 119 -0.21 6.13 7.21
N PRO A 120 -0.50 7.18 7.99
CA PRO A 120 -1.76 7.33 8.71
C PRO A 120 -2.99 7.37 7.79
N PRO A 121 -4.19 7.01 8.29
CA PRO A 121 -5.44 7.25 7.58
C PRO A 121 -5.67 8.75 7.35
N TRP A 122 -6.47 9.09 6.35
CA TRP A 122 -7.03 10.42 6.29
C TRP A 122 -8.05 10.58 7.41
N GLU A 123 -8.06 11.78 7.99
CA GLU A 123 -9.06 12.19 8.97
C GLU A 123 -10.05 13.17 8.32
N PRO A 124 -11.33 13.15 8.72
CA PRO A 124 -12.32 14.10 8.23
C PRO A 124 -11.94 15.51 8.67
N LYS A 125 -12.01 16.46 7.73
CA LYS A 125 -11.85 17.90 8.00
C LYS A 125 -13.22 18.57 8.13
N GLU A 126 -13.22 19.83 8.56
CA GLU A 126 -14.42 20.65 8.57
C GLU A 126 -15.12 20.61 7.19
N HIS A 127 -16.45 20.46 7.22
CA HIS A 127 -17.32 20.30 6.05
C HIS A 127 -17.13 19.03 5.21
N ASP A 128 -16.32 18.08 5.65
CA ASP A 128 -16.35 16.73 5.06
C ASP A 128 -17.63 16.00 5.48
N CYS A 129 -18.33 15.40 4.51
CA CYS A 129 -19.51 14.57 4.73
C CYS A 129 -19.15 13.09 4.55
N TRP A 130 -18.47 12.50 5.54
CA TRP A 130 -18.05 11.10 5.48
C TRP A 130 -19.06 10.17 6.12
N CYS A 131 -19.29 9.02 5.49
CA CYS A 131 -19.95 7.87 6.09
C CYS A 131 -18.96 6.70 6.06
N ALA A 132 -18.48 6.28 7.23
CA ALA A 132 -17.55 5.16 7.34
C ALA A 132 -18.28 3.83 7.18
N VAL A 133 -17.67 2.89 6.47
CA VAL A 133 -18.16 1.51 6.30
C VAL A 133 -17.03 0.52 6.48
N PRO A 134 -17.29 -0.66 7.07
CA PRO A 134 -16.23 -1.61 7.41
C PRO A 134 -15.60 -2.28 6.19
N GLU A 135 -16.34 -2.41 5.09
CA GLU A 135 -15.90 -3.14 3.90
C GLU A 135 -16.65 -2.70 2.63
N VAL A 136 -16.16 -3.17 1.48
CA VAL A 136 -16.68 -2.80 0.16
C VAL A 136 -18.13 -3.29 -0.07
N GLN A 137 -18.52 -4.41 0.53
CA GLN A 137 -19.87 -4.96 0.45
C GLN A 137 -20.88 -4.05 1.13
N ALA A 138 -20.52 -3.50 2.30
CA ALA A 138 -21.34 -2.52 3.00
C ALA A 138 -21.49 -1.23 2.17
N ALA A 139 -20.44 -0.79 1.48
CA ALA A 139 -20.50 0.33 0.55
C ALA A 139 -21.47 0.04 -0.62
N ALA A 140 -21.37 -1.12 -1.26
CA ALA A 140 -22.23 -1.51 -2.38
C ALA A 140 -23.71 -1.51 -2.01
N SER A 141 -24.06 -2.09 -0.86
CA SER A 141 -25.43 -2.10 -0.34
C SER A 141 -25.96 -0.69 -0.06
N MET A 142 -25.12 0.20 0.47
CA MET A 142 -25.51 1.57 0.84
C MET A 142 -25.76 2.48 -0.36
N VAL A 143 -25.05 2.29 -1.46
CA VAL A 143 -25.06 3.26 -2.58
C VAL A 143 -26.01 2.88 -3.71
N ASN A 144 -26.60 1.68 -3.69
CA ASN A 144 -27.47 1.18 -4.75
C ASN A 144 -28.89 1.77 -4.70
N HIS A 145 -29.01 3.04 -5.09
CA HIS A 145 -30.29 3.75 -5.16
C HIS A 145 -30.45 4.50 -6.49
N LYS A 146 -31.68 4.57 -7.02
CA LYS A 146 -31.99 5.12 -8.37
C LYS A 146 -31.50 6.54 -8.65
N ARG A 147 -31.35 7.37 -7.61
CA ARG A 147 -30.91 8.76 -7.76
C ARG A 147 -29.39 8.92 -7.64
N ASN A 148 -28.67 7.88 -7.27
CA ASN A 148 -27.24 7.97 -7.02
C ASN A 148 -26.45 7.88 -8.32
N ARG A 149 -25.52 8.83 -8.47
CA ARG A 149 -24.44 8.81 -9.46
C ARG A 149 -23.13 8.70 -8.69
N VAL A 150 -22.62 7.48 -8.62
CA VAL A 150 -21.57 7.08 -7.68
C VAL A 150 -20.21 7.08 -8.37
N PHE A 151 -19.25 7.81 -7.81
CA PHE A 151 -17.87 7.70 -8.23
C PHE A 151 -17.14 6.60 -7.44
N LEU A 152 -16.90 5.45 -8.09
CA LEU A 152 -16.10 4.34 -7.55
C LEU A 152 -14.61 4.61 -7.77
N SER A 153 -13.95 5.06 -6.71
CA SER A 153 -12.51 5.37 -6.68
C SER A 153 -11.67 4.32 -5.94
N ILE A 154 -12.12 3.06 -5.97
CA ILE A 154 -11.56 1.93 -5.18
C ILE A 154 -10.56 1.06 -5.94
N GLY A 155 -10.26 1.41 -7.19
CA GLY A 155 -9.44 0.62 -8.11
C GLY A 155 -10.20 -0.55 -8.75
N ARG A 156 -9.48 -1.54 -9.26
CA ARG A 156 -10.07 -2.61 -10.10
C ARG A 156 -10.43 -3.92 -9.38
N GLN A 157 -9.87 -4.17 -8.19
CA GLN A 157 -9.86 -5.51 -7.59
C GLN A 157 -11.15 -5.92 -6.89
N GLU A 158 -11.95 -4.94 -6.45
CA GLU A 158 -13.14 -5.19 -5.61
C GLU A 158 -14.42 -4.65 -6.27
N LEU A 159 -14.36 -4.42 -7.59
CA LEU A 159 -15.51 -3.90 -8.34
C LEU A 159 -16.64 -4.92 -8.46
N GLY A 160 -16.34 -6.22 -8.36
CA GLY A 160 -17.34 -7.29 -8.38
C GLY A 160 -18.40 -7.14 -7.29
N ALA A 161 -18.08 -6.48 -6.17
CA ALA A 161 -19.05 -6.18 -5.10
C ALA A 161 -20.23 -5.29 -5.57
N PHE A 162 -20.03 -4.50 -6.63
CA PHE A 162 -21.03 -3.61 -7.20
C PHE A 162 -21.70 -4.20 -8.46
N SER A 163 -21.33 -5.41 -8.88
CA SER A 163 -21.79 -6.00 -10.15
C SER A 163 -23.31 -6.24 -10.22
N ASN A 164 -23.97 -6.38 -9.06
CA ASN A 164 -25.42 -6.55 -8.93
C ASN A 164 -26.14 -5.25 -8.52
N CYS A 165 -25.45 -4.11 -8.50
CA CYS A 165 -26.08 -2.81 -8.25
C CYS A 165 -26.71 -2.31 -9.55
N GLU A 166 -28.02 -2.50 -9.68
CA GLU A 166 -28.77 -2.15 -10.90
C GLU A 166 -29.47 -0.79 -10.80
N ASP A 167 -29.69 -0.27 -9.60
CA ASP A 167 -30.45 0.97 -9.40
C ASP A 167 -29.59 2.21 -9.58
N ALA A 168 -28.33 2.20 -9.11
CA ALA A 168 -27.43 3.34 -9.21
C ALA A 168 -26.66 3.39 -10.54
N TRP A 169 -26.20 4.58 -10.93
CA TRP A 169 -25.24 4.77 -12.02
C TRP A 169 -23.83 4.97 -11.46
N PHE A 170 -22.81 4.40 -12.12
CA PHE A 170 -21.43 4.37 -11.61
C PHE A 170 -20.41 4.96 -12.58
N LEU A 171 -19.59 5.90 -12.10
CA LEU A 171 -18.31 6.21 -12.72
C LEU A 171 -17.23 5.35 -12.06
N VAL A 172 -16.56 4.49 -12.81
CA VAL A 172 -15.50 3.62 -12.31
C VAL A 172 -14.15 4.17 -12.72
N ARG A 173 -13.26 4.44 -11.76
CA ARG A 173 -11.86 4.79 -12.07
C ARG A 173 -10.91 3.65 -11.74
N ALA A 174 -10.17 3.20 -12.75
CA ALA A 174 -9.12 2.20 -12.63
C ALA A 174 -7.85 2.61 -13.39
N ILE A 175 -6.72 1.95 -13.14
CA ILE A 175 -5.48 2.18 -13.90
C ILE A 175 -5.50 1.37 -15.19
N ASP A 176 -5.79 0.07 -15.09
CA ASP A 176 -5.99 -0.85 -16.20
C ASP A 176 -7.41 -1.40 -16.16
N GLU A 177 -7.82 -2.00 -17.27
CA GLU A 177 -9.13 -2.66 -17.38
C GLU A 177 -9.34 -3.68 -16.24
N PRO A 178 -10.50 -3.62 -15.56
CA PRO A 178 -10.87 -4.61 -14.58
C PRO A 178 -11.16 -5.98 -15.21
N ASN A 179 -10.74 -7.05 -14.52
CA ASN A 179 -11.16 -8.41 -14.84
C ASN A 179 -12.52 -8.75 -14.22
N GLU A 180 -12.91 -8.02 -13.17
CA GLU A 180 -14.17 -8.18 -12.47
C GLU A 180 -15.33 -7.62 -13.30
N LYS A 181 -16.51 -8.23 -13.17
CA LYS A 181 -17.73 -7.71 -13.80
C LYS A 181 -18.07 -6.33 -13.22
N LEU A 182 -18.23 -5.34 -14.11
CA LEU A 182 -18.66 -3.99 -13.74
C LEU A 182 -20.17 -3.93 -13.47
N PRO A 183 -20.65 -2.94 -12.70
CA PRO A 183 -22.07 -2.64 -12.61
C PRO A 183 -22.66 -2.40 -14.01
N ALA A 184 -23.89 -2.86 -14.24
CA ALA A 184 -24.54 -2.75 -15.55
C ALA A 184 -24.63 -1.29 -16.03
N ASN A 185 -24.96 -0.37 -15.12
CA ASN A 185 -25.08 1.05 -15.37
C ASN A 185 -23.77 1.77 -15.01
N SER A 186 -22.71 1.56 -15.78
CA SER A 186 -21.41 2.16 -15.47
C SER A 186 -20.65 2.73 -16.67
N LYS A 187 -19.77 3.69 -16.37
CA LYS A 187 -18.76 4.23 -17.29
C LYS A 187 -17.38 3.97 -16.70
N LEU A 188 -16.50 3.32 -17.46
CA LEU A 188 -15.10 3.10 -17.07
C LEU A 188 -14.21 4.27 -17.52
N MET A 189 -13.40 4.78 -16.60
CA MET A 189 -12.35 5.77 -16.84
C MET A 189 -11.00 5.19 -16.44
N LEU A 190 -10.15 4.92 -17.43
CA LEU A 190 -8.77 4.49 -17.20
C LEU A 190 -7.87 5.71 -16.98
N LYS A 191 -7.49 5.96 -15.73
CA LYS A 191 -6.61 7.09 -15.36
C LYS A 191 -5.69 6.70 -14.23
N ARG A 192 -4.41 7.04 -14.36
CA ARG A 192 -3.40 6.89 -13.30
C ARG A 192 -3.13 8.25 -12.67
N GLY A 193 -2.98 8.26 -11.35
CA GLY A 193 -2.59 9.46 -10.60
C GLY A 193 -1.11 9.86 -10.77
N PRO A 194 -0.66 10.90 -10.05
CA PRO A 194 -1.44 11.65 -9.06
C PRO A 194 -2.60 12.44 -9.69
N PHE A 195 -3.64 12.70 -8.90
CA PHE A 195 -4.81 13.46 -9.33
C PHE A 195 -4.79 14.87 -8.74
N HIS A 196 -5.22 15.86 -9.51
CA HIS A 196 -5.24 17.26 -9.09
C HIS A 196 -6.67 17.72 -8.78
N LEU A 197 -6.81 18.68 -7.85
CA LEU A 197 -8.11 19.17 -7.39
C LEU A 197 -9.01 19.68 -8.53
N ASN A 198 -8.46 20.47 -9.46
CA ASN A 198 -9.25 21.03 -10.57
C ASN A 198 -9.81 19.93 -11.49
N ASP A 199 -9.03 18.90 -11.79
CA ASP A 199 -9.48 17.74 -12.57
C ASP A 199 -10.61 17.00 -11.83
N GLU A 200 -10.47 16.78 -10.53
CA GLU A 200 -11.50 16.10 -9.75
C GLU A 200 -12.79 16.94 -9.69
N LEU A 201 -12.70 18.25 -9.48
CA LEU A 201 -13.85 19.16 -9.51
C LEU A 201 -14.58 19.10 -10.85
N GLN A 202 -13.84 19.06 -11.96
CA GLN A 202 -14.41 18.96 -13.29
C GLN A 202 -15.11 17.61 -13.48
N ILE A 203 -14.44 16.50 -13.16
CA ILE A 203 -15.03 15.15 -13.29
C ILE A 203 -16.32 15.01 -12.46
N LEU A 204 -16.32 15.51 -11.22
CA LEU A 204 -17.48 15.43 -10.35
C LEU A 204 -18.68 16.22 -10.90
N ARG A 205 -18.43 17.36 -11.56
CA ARG A 205 -19.49 18.19 -12.19
C ARG A 205 -19.97 17.58 -13.51
N ASP A 206 -19.06 17.27 -14.42
CA ASP A 206 -19.37 16.81 -15.77
C ASP A 206 -20.13 15.47 -15.74
N GLU A 207 -19.81 14.61 -14.78
CA GLU A 207 -20.46 13.31 -14.60
C GLU A 207 -21.64 13.37 -13.62
N PHE A 208 -22.00 14.55 -13.10
CA PHE A 208 -23.07 14.79 -12.12
C PHE A 208 -22.97 13.86 -10.91
N ILE A 209 -21.76 13.69 -10.37
CA ILE A 209 -21.53 12.77 -9.25
C ILE A 209 -22.24 13.30 -8.00
N SER A 210 -23.02 12.42 -7.38
CA SER A 210 -23.77 12.72 -6.15
C SER A 210 -23.17 12.06 -4.91
N LEU A 211 -22.27 11.09 -5.07
CA LEU A 211 -21.63 10.36 -3.98
C LEU A 211 -20.30 9.75 -4.44
N ILE A 212 -19.29 9.73 -3.57
CA ILE A 212 -18.01 9.04 -3.84
C ILE A 212 -17.90 7.81 -2.93
N VAL A 213 -17.47 6.67 -3.48
CA VAL A 213 -16.95 5.55 -2.68
C VAL A 213 -15.43 5.56 -2.78
N SER A 214 -14.77 5.59 -1.62
CA SER A 214 -13.30 5.64 -1.54
C SER A 214 -12.79 4.73 -0.45
N LYS A 215 -11.61 4.16 -0.67
CA LYS A 215 -10.80 3.52 0.37
C LYS A 215 -10.05 4.57 1.18
N ASN A 216 -10.00 4.47 2.50
CA ASN A 216 -9.20 5.37 3.33
C ASN A 216 -7.69 5.08 3.17
N SER A 217 -7.13 5.49 2.04
CA SER A 217 -5.80 5.08 1.60
C SER A 217 -4.68 5.88 2.26
N GLY A 218 -4.97 7.06 2.83
CA GLY A 218 -4.01 7.92 3.54
C GLY A 218 -3.00 8.70 2.67
N GLY A 219 -2.91 8.42 1.37
CA GLY A 219 -1.86 8.98 0.50
C GLY A 219 -2.27 10.26 -0.23
N THR A 220 -1.35 11.20 -0.40
CA THR A 220 -1.63 12.49 -1.08
C THR A 220 -2.02 12.34 -2.55
N ALA A 221 -1.44 11.37 -3.25
CA ALA A 221 -1.64 11.15 -4.70
C ALA A 221 -3.09 10.94 -5.15
N THR A 222 -3.99 10.59 -4.23
CA THR A 222 -5.42 10.40 -4.52
C THR A 222 -6.35 11.22 -3.63
N TYR A 223 -5.81 12.10 -2.78
CA TYR A 223 -6.60 12.85 -1.80
C TYR A 223 -7.48 13.93 -2.43
N SER A 224 -7.07 14.48 -3.58
CA SER A 224 -7.78 15.55 -4.30
C SER A 224 -9.28 15.29 -4.53
N LYS A 225 -9.70 14.03 -4.63
CA LYS A 225 -11.12 13.65 -4.76
C LYS A 225 -11.95 13.99 -3.51
N ILE A 226 -11.33 13.90 -2.33
CA ILE A 226 -11.93 14.24 -1.04
C ILE A 226 -12.04 15.77 -0.93
N GLU A 227 -11.01 16.50 -1.36
CA GLU A 227 -11.05 17.96 -1.40
C GLU A 227 -12.12 18.48 -2.36
N ALA A 228 -12.24 17.85 -3.54
CA ALA A 228 -13.28 18.17 -4.51
C ALA A 228 -14.68 17.84 -3.96
N ALA A 229 -14.84 16.70 -3.29
CA ALA A 229 -16.09 16.34 -2.63
C ALA A 229 -16.50 17.36 -1.57
N ARG A 230 -15.57 17.80 -0.71
CA ARG A 230 -15.79 18.86 0.28
C ARG A 230 -16.26 20.16 -0.37
N ALA A 231 -15.55 20.61 -1.40
CA ALA A 231 -15.88 21.85 -2.11
C ALA A 231 -17.28 21.82 -2.76
N LEU A 232 -17.75 20.64 -3.17
CA LEU A 232 -19.05 20.44 -3.79
C LEU A 232 -20.12 19.90 -2.81
N ARG A 233 -19.79 19.72 -1.52
CA ARG A 233 -20.64 19.09 -0.50
C ARG A 233 -21.17 17.71 -0.92
N ILE A 234 -20.36 16.95 -1.65
CA ILE A 234 -20.66 15.59 -2.06
C ILE A 234 -20.29 14.63 -0.92
N PRO A 235 -21.20 13.75 -0.46
CA PRO A 235 -20.89 12.75 0.54
C PRO A 235 -19.87 11.72 0.05
N VAL A 236 -19.03 11.26 0.98
CA VAL A 236 -18.03 10.21 0.73
C VAL A 236 -18.33 9.00 1.61
N VAL A 237 -18.66 7.87 0.98
CA VAL A 237 -18.65 6.57 1.64
C VAL A 237 -17.20 6.11 1.73
N MET A 238 -16.64 6.19 2.93
CA MET A 238 -15.25 5.89 3.22
C MET A 238 -15.15 4.46 3.74
N ILE A 239 -14.50 3.58 2.97
CA ILE A 239 -14.21 2.22 3.39
C ILE A 239 -13.05 2.25 4.37
N ASP A 240 -13.25 1.67 5.54
CA ASP A 240 -12.25 1.54 6.59
C ASP A 240 -11.10 0.62 6.16
N ARG A 241 -9.93 0.84 6.77
CA ARG A 241 -8.77 0.00 6.50
C ARG A 241 -8.99 -1.38 7.13
N PRO A 242 -8.64 -2.47 6.42
CA PRO A 242 -8.58 -3.78 7.06
C PRO A 242 -7.46 -3.77 8.11
N ARG A 243 -7.61 -4.57 9.17
CA ARG A 243 -6.52 -4.82 10.11
C ARG A 243 -5.39 -5.56 9.39
N LYS A 244 -4.24 -4.90 9.23
CA LYS A 244 -3.08 -5.41 8.47
C LYS A 244 -2.01 -6.07 9.36
N TYR A 245 -1.78 -5.55 10.55
CA TYR A 245 -0.73 -5.99 11.47
C TYR A 245 -1.25 -6.13 12.90
N ASN A 246 -0.53 -6.93 13.70
CA ASN A 246 -0.70 -6.94 15.16
C ASN A 246 0.31 -6.05 15.89
N SER A 247 1.36 -5.62 15.19
CA SER A 247 2.46 -4.82 15.72
C SER A 247 2.37 -3.36 15.25
N PRO A 248 3.05 -2.42 15.95
CA PRO A 248 3.15 -1.03 15.52
C PRO A 248 3.70 -0.88 14.10
N THR A 249 3.24 0.16 13.41
CA THR A 249 3.72 0.55 12.08
C THR A 249 4.54 1.83 12.17
N LEU A 250 5.46 2.01 11.23
CA LEU A 250 6.17 3.25 11.01
C LEU A 250 5.47 4.03 9.91
N ALA A 251 5.33 5.34 10.08
CA ALA A 251 4.56 6.17 9.15
C ALA A 251 5.41 6.71 8.00
N ARG A 252 6.73 6.85 8.20
CA ARG A 252 7.63 7.54 7.26
C ARG A 252 8.81 6.65 6.85
N PRO A 253 9.31 6.79 5.60
CA PRO A 253 10.53 6.12 5.16
C PRO A 253 11.74 6.38 6.06
N ASP A 254 11.91 7.61 6.56
CA ASP A 254 13.03 7.98 7.44
C ASP A 254 13.06 7.13 8.72
N ASP A 255 11.90 6.88 9.33
CA ASP A 255 11.78 6.05 10.53
C ASP A 255 12.18 4.60 10.25
N VAL A 256 11.85 4.11 9.04
CA VAL A 256 12.24 2.76 8.59
C VAL A 256 13.74 2.67 8.40
N LEU A 257 14.38 3.69 7.82
CA LEU A 257 15.84 3.73 7.69
C LEU A 257 16.52 3.65 9.06
N GLN A 258 16.03 4.40 10.05
CA GLN A 258 16.55 4.34 11.41
C GLN A 258 16.32 2.98 12.04
N LYS A 259 15.12 2.40 11.88
CA LYS A 259 14.82 1.08 12.44
C LYS A 259 15.66 -0.03 11.82
N LEU A 260 15.95 0.08 10.53
CA LEU A 260 16.72 -0.90 9.77
C LEU A 260 18.15 -1.07 10.32
N THR A 261 18.76 -0.01 10.89
CA THR A 261 20.10 -0.11 11.48
C THR A 261 20.17 -0.99 12.72
N GLU A 262 19.04 -1.37 13.32
CA GLU A 262 19.01 -2.31 14.45
C GLU A 262 19.18 -3.77 14.00
N PHE A 263 19.03 -4.05 12.70
CA PHE A 263 19.04 -5.41 12.13
C PHE A 263 20.23 -5.71 11.21
N LEU A 264 20.97 -4.67 10.83
CA LEU A 264 22.10 -4.70 9.88
C LEU A 264 23.42 -4.46 10.60
#